data_AF-A6UTX6-F1
#
_entry.id   AF-A6UTX6-F1
#
_cell.length_a   1.000
_cell.length_b   1.000
_cell.length_c   1.000
_cell.angle_alpha   90.00
_cell.angle_beta   90.00
_cell.angle_gamma   90.00
#
_symmetry.space_group_name_H-M   'P 1'
#
loop_
_entity.id
_entity.type
_entity.pdbx_description
1 polymer ?
#
loop_
_entity_poly.entity_id
_entity_poly.type
_entity_poly.pdbx_seq_one_letter_code
_entity_poly.pdbx_strand_id
1 'polypeptide(L)'
;MIPDLITLTMYCGYIMLIGGTMGAIFGPQANDPFKKLLNMEVPAMGVALILLSYNHTLALMTFLTVNTILIIVFVRAIIKNEEIGR
;
A
#
# COMPACT_ATOMS: atom_id res chain seq x y z
N MET A 1 -7.98 29.31 4.17
CA MET A 1 -6.93 28.75 3.28
C MET A 1 -6.43 27.42 3.84
N ILE A 2 -7.35 26.45 3.97
CA ILE A 2 -7.13 25.05 4.37
C ILE A 2 -7.70 24.05 3.33
N PRO A 3 -8.67 24.41 2.43
CA PRO A 3 -9.22 23.40 1.51
C PRO A 3 -8.18 22.92 0.50
N ASP A 4 -7.22 23.77 0.11
CA ASP A 4 -6.19 23.41 -0.88
C ASP A 4 -5.32 22.25 -0.42
N LEU A 5 -5.00 22.16 0.88
CA LEU A 5 -4.16 21.09 1.42
C LEU A 5 -4.91 19.75 1.47
N ILE A 6 -6.19 19.78 1.83
CA ILE A 6 -7.05 18.58 1.87
C ILE A 6 -7.21 18.05 0.45
N THR A 7 -7.54 18.93 -0.49
CA THR A 7 -7.68 18.60 -1.91
C THR A 7 -6.36 18.07 -2.50
N LEU A 8 -5.22 18.68 -2.18
CA LEU A 8 -3.91 18.19 -2.60
C LEU A 8 -3.60 16.79 -2.05
N THR A 9 -3.89 16.55 -0.76
CA THR A 9 -3.68 15.25 -0.11
C THR A 9 -4.54 14.17 -0.77
N MET A 10 -5.78 14.49 -1.11
CA MET A 10 -6.71 13.59 -1.81
C MET A 10 -6.20 13.23 -3.22
N TYR A 11 -5.80 14.23 -4.01
CA TYR A 11 -5.26 13.98 -5.36
C TYR A 11 -3.94 13.22 -5.33
N CYS A 12 -3.05 13.53 -4.38
CA CYS A 12 -1.82 12.77 -4.16
C CYS A 12 -2.13 11.30 -3.84
N GLY A 13 -3.11 11.06 -2.96
CA GLY A 13 -3.59 9.72 -2.64
C GLY A 13 -4.09 8.95 -3.87
N TYR A 14 -4.89 9.58 -4.74
CA TYR A 14 -5.33 8.94 -5.98
C TYR A 14 -4.19 8.64 -6.95
N ILE A 15 -3.23 9.55 -7.09
CA ILE A 15 -2.07 9.35 -7.97
C ILE A 15 -1.22 8.17 -7.47
N MET A 16 -0.96 8.09 -6.16
CA MET A 16 -0.26 6.95 -5.56
C MET A 16 -1.05 5.65 -5.67
N LEU A 17 -2.38 5.69 -5.53
CA LEU A 17 -3.22 4.51 -5.63
C LEU A 17 -3.23 3.96 -7.06
N ILE A 18 -3.49 4.80 -8.06
CA ILE A 18 -3.55 4.39 -9.46
C ILE A 18 -2.15 4.06 -9.99
N GLY A 19 -1.16 4.92 -9.73
CA GLY A 19 0.22 4.69 -10.16
C GLY A 19 0.86 3.49 -9.45
N GLY A 20 0.63 3.35 -8.15
CA GLY A 20 1.13 2.24 -7.34
C GLY A 20 0.51 0.90 -7.70
N THR A 21 -0.79 0.85 -8.02
CA THR A 21 -1.44 -0.39 -8.50
C THR A 21 -0.89 -0.82 -9.86
N MET A 22 -0.72 0.12 -10.80
CA MET A 22 -0.05 -0.18 -12.07
C MET A 22 1.39 -0.64 -11.85
N GLY A 23 2.12 -0.01 -10.92
CA GLY A 23 3.48 -0.42 -10.53
C GLY A 23 3.54 -1.79 -9.84
N ALA A 24 2.51 -2.20 -9.12
CA ALA A 24 2.45 -3.54 -8.51
C ALA A 24 2.20 -4.65 -9.53
N ILE A 25 1.50 -4.34 -10.64
CA ILE A 25 1.17 -5.31 -11.70
C ILE A 25 2.25 -5.33 -12.80
N PHE A 26 2.62 -4.16 -13.30
CA PHE A 26 3.52 -3.99 -14.44
C PHE A 26 4.93 -3.54 -14.05
N GLY A 27 5.21 -3.40 -12.75
CA GLY A 27 6.50 -2.94 -12.27
C GLY A 27 7.64 -3.91 -12.58
N PRO A 28 8.87 -3.38 -12.76
CA PRO A 28 10.05 -4.21 -12.93
C PRO A 28 10.19 -5.17 -11.75
N GLN A 29 10.49 -6.45 -12.04
CA GLN A 29 10.69 -7.51 -11.04
C GLN A 29 9.44 -7.95 -10.25
N ALA A 30 8.23 -7.77 -10.81
CA ALA A 30 6.98 -8.29 -10.23
C ALA A 30 6.91 -9.82 -10.05
N ASN A 31 7.88 -10.56 -10.59
CA ASN A 31 8.01 -12.02 -10.40
C ASN A 31 8.65 -12.38 -9.05
N ASP A 32 9.38 -11.47 -8.43
CA ASP A 32 9.95 -11.66 -7.10
C ASP A 32 8.88 -11.27 -6.06
N PRO A 33 8.41 -12.23 -5.25
CA PRO A 33 7.31 -12.00 -4.32
C PRO A 33 7.63 -10.93 -3.27
N PHE A 34 8.90 -10.76 -2.89
CA PHE A 34 9.31 -9.75 -1.93
C PHE A 34 9.23 -8.34 -2.52
N LYS A 35 9.68 -8.18 -3.77
CA LYS A 35 9.63 -6.89 -4.47
C LYS A 35 8.21 -6.50 -4.86
N LYS A 36 7.38 -7.50 -5.18
CA LYS A 36 5.94 -7.29 -5.41
C LYS A 36 5.22 -6.80 -4.16
N LEU A 37 5.58 -7.33 -2.97
CA LEU A 37 5.06 -6.83 -1.69
C LEU A 37 5.43 -5.35 -1.49
N LEU A 38 6.68 -4.96 -1.75
CA LEU A 38 7.12 -3.57 -1.64
C LEU A 38 6.37 -2.64 -2.62
N ASN A 39 6.13 -3.09 -3.85
CA ASN A 39 5.35 -2.31 -4.80
C ASN A 39 3.87 -2.16 -4.39
N MET A 40 3.31 -3.09 -3.61
CA MET A 40 1.95 -2.97 -3.06
C MET A 40 1.84 -1.97 -1.90
N GLU A 41 2.95 -1.56 -1.30
CA GLU A 41 2.93 -0.56 -0.24
C GLU A 41 2.66 0.85 -0.77
N VAL A 42 3.10 1.16 -2.00
CA VAL A 42 2.84 2.45 -2.65
C VAL A 42 1.32 2.73 -2.78
N PRO A 43 0.48 1.84 -3.33
CA PRO A 43 -0.95 2.06 -3.35
C PRO A 43 -1.60 2.01 -1.96
N ALA A 44 -1.05 1.24 -1.01
CA ALA A 44 -1.54 1.23 0.37
C ALA A 44 -1.39 2.61 1.05
N MET A 45 -0.25 3.28 0.85
CA MET A 45 -0.04 4.66 1.30
C MET A 45 -1.00 5.64 0.62
N GLY A 46 -1.33 5.41 -0.65
CA GLY A 46 -2.38 6.18 -1.36
C GLY A 46 -3.75 6.09 -0.69
N VAL A 47 -4.18 4.89 -0.29
CA VAL A 47 -5.42 4.68 0.46
C VAL A 47 -5.39 5.39 1.82
N ALA A 48 -4.26 5.32 2.53
CA ALA A 48 -4.10 5.99 3.82
C ALA A 48 -4.25 7.52 3.70
N LEU A 49 -3.66 8.14 2.65
CA LEU A 49 -3.81 9.57 2.38
C LEU A 49 -5.25 9.97 2.06
N ILE A 50 -5.98 9.14 1.32
CA ILE A 50 -7.40 9.37 1.03
C ILE A 50 -8.23 9.34 2.33
N LEU A 51 -8.03 8.33 3.17
CA LEU A 51 -8.73 8.22 4.46
C LEU A 51 -8.43 9.39 5.40
N LEU A 52 -7.18 9.87 5.39
CA LEU A 52 -6.77 11.05 6.13
C LEU A 52 -7.47 12.32 5.63
N SER A 53 -7.60 12.49 4.30
CA SER A 53 -8.30 13.64 3.71
C SER A 53 -9.78 13.72 4.09
N TYR A 54 -10.43 12.58 4.34
CA TYR A 54 -11.83 12.52 4.78
C TYR A 54 -12.00 12.55 6.30
N ASN A 55 -10.91 12.68 7.07
CA ASN A 55 -10.92 12.63 8.54
C ASN A 55 -11.56 11.33 9.09
N HIS A 56 -11.44 10.22 8.36
CA HIS A 56 -11.92 8.90 8.79
C HIS A 56 -10.86 8.18 9.63
N THR A 57 -10.54 8.73 10.80
CA THR A 57 -9.43 8.26 11.65
C THR A 57 -9.56 6.80 12.09
N LEU A 58 -10.79 6.34 12.39
CA LEU A 58 -11.04 4.94 12.75
C LEU A 58 -10.68 3.99 11.58
N ALA A 59 -11.13 4.32 10.37
CA ALA A 59 -10.83 3.52 9.18
C ALA A 59 -9.32 3.54 8.88
N LEU A 60 -8.67 4.70 9.03
CA LEU A 60 -7.23 4.86 8.82
C LEU A 60 -6.41 3.98 9.78
N MET A 61 -6.73 4.02 11.07
CA MET A 61 -6.02 3.24 12.09
C MET A 61 -6.21 1.73 11.88
N THR A 62 -7.43 1.29 11.58
CA THR A 62 -7.69 -0.12 11.26
C THR A 62 -6.94 -0.55 10.00
N PHE A 63 -6.97 0.27 8.94
CA PHE A 63 -6.25 -0.01 7.70
C PHE A 63 -4.75 -0.18 7.93
N LEU A 64 -4.11 0.77 8.63
CA LEU A 64 -2.68 0.70 8.95
C LEU A 64 -2.33 -0.52 9.80
N THR A 65 -3.18 -0.84 10.78
CA THR A 65 -2.97 -1.99 11.67
C THR A 65 -3.04 -3.30 10.89
N VAL A 66 -4.09 -3.48 10.10
CA VAL A 66 -4.28 -4.70 9.30
C VAL A 66 -3.23 -4.81 8.21
N ASN A 67 -2.88 -3.72 7.53
CA ASN A 67 -1.82 -3.72 6.51
C ASN A 67 -0.47 -4.10 7.13
N THR A 68 -0.10 -3.56 8.29
CA THR A 68 1.14 -3.95 8.99
C THR A 68 1.15 -5.43 9.36
N ILE A 69 0.05 -5.96 9.90
CA ILE A 69 -0.07 -7.39 10.24
C ILE A 69 0.04 -8.24 8.97
N LEU A 70 -0.61 -7.83 7.88
CA LEU A 70 -0.56 -8.52 6.60
C LEU A 70 0.87 -8.60 6.06
N ILE A 71 1.65 -7.51 6.12
CA ILE A 71 3.05 -7.52 5.67
C ILE A 71 3.85 -8.56 6.45
N ILE A 72 3.71 -8.62 7.77
CA ILE A 72 4.41 -9.61 8.62
C ILE A 72 4.02 -11.04 8.20
N VAL A 73 2.73 -11.30 7.99
CA VAL A 73 2.23 -12.60 7.54
C VAL A 73 2.73 -12.94 6.13
N PHE A 74 2.72 -11.99 5.20
CA PHE A 74 3.21 -12.17 3.84
C PHE A 74 4.71 -12.45 3.80
N VAL A 75 5.53 -11.70 4.54
CA VAL A 75 6.97 -11.97 4.62
C VAL A 75 7.24 -13.39 5.09
N ARG A 76 6.55 -13.86 6.14
CA ARG A 76 6.67 -15.26 6.59
C ARG A 76 6.20 -16.26 5.54
N ALA A 77 5.11 -15.97 4.83
CA ALA A 77 4.60 -16.83 3.76
C ALA A 77 5.60 -16.92 2.59
N ILE A 78 6.25 -15.82 2.23
CA ILE A 78 7.26 -15.76 1.16
C ILE A 78 8.47 -16.60 1.51
N ILE A 79 9.06 -16.41 2.70
CA ILE A 79 10.22 -17.19 3.15
C ILE A 79 9.91 -18.69 3.12
N LYS A 80 8.74 -19.08 3.66
CA LYS A 80 8.31 -20.48 3.64
C LYS A 80 8.11 -21.02 2.22
N ASN A 81 7.64 -20.21 1.29
CA ASN A 81 7.47 -20.61 -0.11
C ASN A 81 8.83 -20.86 -0.79
N GLU A 82 9.82 -19.99 -0.54
CA GLU A 82 11.19 -20.18 -1.02
C GLU A 82 11.88 -21.41 -0.41
N GLU A 83 11.54 -21.78 0.82
CA GLU A 83 12.02 -23.00 1.48
C GLU A 83 11.41 -24.28 0.90
N ILE A 84 10.12 -24.27 0.53
CA ILE A 84 9.42 -25.43 -0.06
C ILE A 84 9.75 -25.60 -1.56
N GLY A 85 10.08 -24.50 -2.24
CA GLY A 85 10.48 -24.51 -3.65
C GLY A 85 11.91 -24.98 -3.92
N ARG A 86 12.67 -25.31 -2.86
CA ARG A 86 13.95 -26.04 -2.92
C ARG A 86 13.75 -27.48 -2.45
#